data_AF-A0A965FD34-F1
#
_entry.id   AF-A0A965FD34-F1
#
_cell.length_a   1.000
_cell.length_b   1.000
_cell.length_c   1.000
_cell.angle_alpha   90.00
_cell.angle_beta   90.00
_cell.angle_gamma   90.00
#
_symmetry.space_group_name_H-M   'P 1'
#
loop_
_entity.id
_entity.type
_entity.pdbx_description
1 polymer ?
#
loop_
_entity_poly.entity_id
_entity_poly.type
_entity_poly.pdbx_seq_one_letter_code
_entity_poly.pdbx_strand_id
1 'polypeptide(L)'
;MLGRNPNAYEVSARLEVKARSEEHLQLLAAAADEHEEVIFDGTEFEHSDEEEFERQVRELAIEDVMAQKAYYETSLGIELRAINFFYGNLQRQPRDMPLRAMEFAADSAGMAGTAAANAAITPSFDEVDYRMSVTVIFEIVESN
;
A
#
# COMPACT_ATOMS: atom_id res chain seq x y z
N MET A 1 -58.26 5.41 -17.50
CA MET A 1 -57.14 5.04 -16.59
C MET A 1 -56.61 3.70 -17.05
N LEU A 2 -55.42 3.64 -17.67
CA LEU A 2 -54.77 2.37 -18.01
C LEU A 2 -53.91 1.95 -16.83
N GLY A 3 -54.41 1.00 -16.04
CA GLY A 3 -53.61 0.32 -15.03
C GLY A 3 -52.53 -0.49 -15.72
N ARG A 4 -51.26 -0.15 -15.49
CA ARG A 4 -50.15 -1.04 -15.83
C ARG A 4 -50.21 -2.21 -14.85
N ASN A 5 -50.62 -3.38 -15.32
CA ASN A 5 -50.40 -4.61 -14.59
C ASN A 5 -48.91 -4.95 -14.67
N PRO A 6 -48.18 -5.08 -13.55
CA PRO A 6 -46.82 -5.59 -13.58
C PRO A 6 -46.89 -7.09 -13.90
N ASN A 7 -46.49 -7.47 -15.11
CA ASN A 7 -46.49 -8.87 -15.57
C ASN A 7 -45.11 -9.54 -15.43
N ALA A 8 -44.15 -8.92 -14.75
CA ALA A 8 -42.81 -9.46 -14.57
C ALA A 8 -42.23 -9.05 -13.21
N TYR A 9 -41.42 -9.92 -12.63
CA TYR A 9 -40.61 -9.67 -11.45
C TYR A 9 -39.14 -9.97 -11.81
N GLU A 10 -38.24 -9.13 -11.33
CA GLU A 10 -36.79 -9.33 -11.46
C GLU A 10 -36.26 -9.78 -10.10
N VAL A 11 -35.43 -10.83 -10.09
CA VAL A 11 -34.77 -11.32 -8.88
C VAL A 11 -33.28 -11.22 -9.13
N SER A 12 -32.61 -10.36 -8.39
CA SER A 12 -31.16 -10.22 -8.38
C SER A 12 -30.57 -10.80 -7.09
N ALA A 13 -29.40 -11.43 -7.18
CA ALA A 13 -28.61 -11.83 -6.03
C ALA A 13 -27.23 -11.14 -6.08
N ARG A 14 -26.70 -10.75 -4.92
CA ARG A 14 -25.35 -10.19 -4.78
C ARG A 14 -24.45 -11.23 -4.15
N LEU A 15 -23.32 -11.50 -4.79
CA LEU A 15 -22.25 -12.36 -4.28
C LEU A 15 -21.00 -11.52 -4.04
N GLU A 16 -20.36 -11.72 -2.89
CA GLU A 16 -19.08 -11.12 -2.55
C GLU A 16 -18.04 -12.22 -2.39
N VAL A 17 -16.90 -12.07 -3.06
CA VAL A 17 -15.83 -13.07 -3.09
C VAL A 17 -14.51 -12.41 -2.68
N LYS A 18 -13.82 -13.00 -1.70
CA LYS A 18 -12.47 -12.57 -1.32
C LYS A 18 -11.43 -13.28 -2.18
N ALA A 19 -10.81 -12.55 -3.09
CA ALA A 19 -9.64 -13.01 -3.85
C ALA A 19 -8.35 -12.67 -3.09
N ARG A 20 -7.37 -13.58 -3.12
CA ARG A 20 -6.06 -13.40 -2.44
C ARG A 20 -4.89 -13.25 -3.41
N SER A 21 -5.15 -13.25 -4.71
CA SER A 21 -4.14 -13.11 -5.75
C SER A 21 -4.77 -12.52 -7.01
N GLU A 22 -3.94 -11.90 -7.84
CA GLU A 22 -4.35 -11.37 -9.14
C GLU A 22 -4.89 -12.49 -10.05
N GLU A 23 -4.30 -13.69 -10.01
CA GLU A 23 -4.78 -14.86 -10.74
C GLU A 23 -6.25 -15.19 -10.41
N HIS A 24 -6.63 -15.11 -9.13
CA HIS A 24 -8.02 -15.33 -8.73
C HIS A 24 -8.95 -14.22 -9.23
N LEU A 25 -8.49 -12.95 -9.23
CA LEU A 25 -9.28 -11.84 -9.80
C LEU A 25 -9.49 -12.01 -11.31
N GLN A 26 -8.44 -12.40 -12.04
CA GLN A 26 -8.54 -12.66 -13.49
C GLN A 26 -9.49 -13.83 -13.79
N LEU A 27 -9.46 -14.88 -12.97
CA LEU A 27 -10.38 -16.01 -13.10
C LEU A 27 -11.84 -15.60 -12.83
N LEU A 28 -12.08 -14.76 -11.82
CA LEU A 28 -13.42 -14.24 -11.52
C LEU A 28 -13.93 -13.31 -12.63
N ALA A 29 -13.06 -12.46 -13.19
CA ALA A 29 -13.41 -11.59 -14.31
C ALA A 29 -13.76 -12.40 -15.56
N ALA A 30 -12.94 -13.40 -15.92
CA ALA A 30 -13.21 -14.27 -17.05
C ALA A 30 -14.53 -15.04 -16.89
N ALA A 31 -14.83 -15.54 -15.69
CA ALA A 31 -16.10 -16.20 -15.40
C ALA A 31 -17.30 -15.25 -15.50
N ALA A 32 -17.15 -13.97 -15.15
CA ALA A 32 -18.21 -12.97 -15.33
C ALA A 32 -18.41 -12.64 -16.82
N ASP A 33 -17.34 -12.53 -17.61
CA ASP A 33 -17.41 -12.25 -19.05
C ASP A 33 -18.09 -13.37 -19.85
N GLU A 34 -18.02 -14.62 -19.37
CA GLU A 34 -18.69 -15.78 -19.98
C GLU A 34 -20.20 -15.81 -19.76
N HIS A 35 -20.73 -15.05 -18.79
CA HIS A 35 -22.11 -15.13 -18.33
C HIS A 35 -22.80 -13.76 -18.36
N GLU A 36 -23.66 -13.52 -19.35
CA GLU A 36 -24.39 -12.24 -19.52
C GLU A 36 -25.28 -11.88 -18.31
N GLU A 37 -25.70 -12.87 -17.50
CA GLU A 37 -26.46 -12.68 -16.28
C GLU A 37 -25.63 -12.16 -15.08
N VAL A 38 -24.30 -12.17 -15.18
CA VAL A 38 -23.39 -11.71 -14.12
C VAL A 38 -22.94 -10.30 -14.44
N ILE A 39 -23.21 -9.38 -13.50
CA ILE A 39 -22.77 -7.99 -13.61
C ILE A 39 -21.71 -7.73 -12.54
N PHE A 40 -20.54 -7.29 -12.97
CA PHE A 40 -19.49 -6.82 -12.07
C PHE A 40 -19.88 -5.47 -11.45
N ASP A 41 -20.06 -5.45 -10.12
CA ASP A 41 -20.44 -4.26 -9.35
C ASP A 41 -19.23 -3.43 -8.92
N GLY A 42 -18.16 -4.08 -8.45
CA GLY A 42 -16.93 -3.41 -8.01
C GLY A 42 -15.94 -4.33 -7.29
N THR A 43 -14.76 -3.77 -7.00
CA THR A 43 -13.67 -4.42 -6.23
C THR A 43 -13.19 -3.48 -5.13
N GLU A 44 -12.90 -4.03 -3.96
CA GLU A 44 -12.25 -3.34 -2.85
C GLU A 44 -10.97 -4.09 -2.47
N PHE A 45 -9.89 -3.35 -2.18
CA PHE A 45 -8.60 -3.89 -1.78
C PHE A 45 -8.38 -3.69 -0.28
N GLU A 46 -8.01 -4.77 0.41
CA GLU A 46 -7.73 -4.80 1.86
C GLU A 46 -6.29 -5.29 2.08
N HIS A 47 -5.52 -4.60 2.91
CA HIS A 47 -4.18 -5.04 3.31
C HIS A 47 -4.28 -5.80 4.63
N SER A 48 -4.25 -7.14 4.58
CA SER A 48 -4.50 -7.99 5.76
C SER A 48 -3.55 -7.75 6.92
N ASP A 49 -2.32 -7.32 6.62
CA ASP A 49 -1.23 -7.18 7.59
C ASP A 49 -1.01 -5.70 7.95
N GLU A 50 -2.02 -4.85 7.76
CA GLU A 50 -1.89 -3.39 7.91
C GLU A 50 -1.32 -3.02 9.29
N GLU A 51 -1.97 -3.51 10.35
CA GLU A 51 -1.55 -3.25 11.75
C GLU A 51 -0.11 -3.69 12.04
N GLU A 52 0.34 -4.78 11.42
CA GLU A 52 1.71 -5.26 11.59
C GLU A 52 2.71 -4.32 10.92
N PHE A 53 2.43 -3.88 9.70
CA PHE A 53 3.27 -2.91 8.99
C PHE A 53 3.28 -1.54 9.68
N GLU A 54 2.15 -1.09 10.22
CA GLU A 54 2.11 0.16 11.01
C GLU A 54 3.05 0.09 12.22
N ARG A 55 3.06 -1.07 12.90
CA ARG A 55 3.95 -1.31 14.05
C ARG A 55 5.41 -1.33 13.63
N GLN A 56 5.75 -2.05 12.55
CA GLN A 56 7.12 -2.14 12.05
C GLN A 56 7.68 -0.76 11.65
N VAL A 57 6.91 0.03 10.90
CA VAL A 57 7.33 1.39 10.51
C VAL A 57 7.50 2.29 11.73
N ARG A 58 6.71 2.06 12.79
CA ARG A 58 6.87 2.76 14.06
C ARG A 58 8.16 2.44 14.78
N GLU A 59 8.51 1.18 14.85
CA GLU A 59 9.76 0.73 15.46
C GLU A 59 10.97 1.29 14.71
N LEU A 60 10.96 1.23 13.37
CA LEU A 60 12.01 1.79 12.53
C LEU A 60 12.20 3.30 12.75
N ALA A 61 11.10 4.07 12.80
CA ALA A 61 11.20 5.51 13.01
C ALA A 61 11.78 5.88 14.39
N ILE A 62 11.51 5.07 15.43
CA ILE A 62 12.10 5.27 16.76
C ILE A 62 13.59 4.91 16.74
N GLU A 63 13.95 3.81 16.09
CA GLU A 63 15.34 3.39 15.93
C GLU A 63 16.18 4.47 15.24
N ASP A 64 15.67 5.04 14.14
CA ASP A 64 16.32 6.13 13.42
C ASP A 64 16.55 7.36 14.30
N VAL A 65 15.54 7.73 15.11
CA VAL A 65 15.67 8.84 16.06
C VAL A 65 16.73 8.55 17.12
N MET A 66 16.80 7.32 17.63
CA MET A 66 17.79 6.92 18.63
C MET A 66 19.20 6.88 18.05
N ALA A 67 19.37 6.46 16.79
CA ALA A 67 20.63 6.55 16.07
C ALA A 67 21.06 8.02 15.89
N GLN A 68 20.12 8.90 15.53
CA GLN A 68 20.38 10.33 15.39
C GLN A 68 20.75 10.99 16.73
N LYS A 69 20.09 10.60 17.82
CA LYS A 69 20.44 11.00 19.19
C LYS A 69 21.89 10.64 19.50
N ALA A 70 22.27 9.37 19.33
CA ALA A 70 23.62 8.89 19.63
C ALA A 70 24.70 9.61 18.80
N TYR A 71 24.38 9.93 17.54
CA TYR A 71 25.25 10.73 16.67
C TYR A 71 25.48 12.14 17.22
N TYR A 72 24.43 12.83 17.68
CA TYR A 72 24.55 14.17 18.28
C TYR A 72 25.28 14.15 19.63
N GLU A 73 25.01 13.15 20.49
CA GLU A 73 25.72 13.01 21.76
C GLU A 73 27.22 12.80 21.56
N THR A 74 27.59 11.93 20.62
CA THR A 74 29.01 11.64 20.32
C THR A 74 29.71 12.82 19.66
N SER A 75 29.04 13.51 18.73
CA SER A 75 29.66 14.60 17.96
C SER A 75 29.78 15.91 18.73
N LEU A 76 28.84 16.19 19.63
CA LEU A 76 28.79 17.44 20.40
C LEU A 76 29.27 17.27 21.86
N GLY A 77 29.46 16.03 22.34
CA GLY A 77 29.86 15.77 23.72
C GLY A 77 28.80 16.17 24.74
N ILE A 78 27.53 16.09 24.35
CA ILE A 78 26.37 16.44 25.18
C ILE A 78 25.56 15.19 25.50
N GLU A 79 24.75 15.25 26.55
CA GLU A 79 23.73 14.22 26.81
C GLU A 79 22.36 14.75 26.39
N LEU A 80 21.60 13.93 25.66
CA LEU A 80 20.27 14.28 25.18
C LEU A 80 19.22 13.45 25.93
N ARG A 81 18.31 14.10 26.65
CA ARG A 81 17.18 13.44 27.30
C ARG A 81 15.90 13.66 26.52
N ALA A 82 15.25 12.59 26.07
CA ALA A 82 13.95 12.72 25.38
C ALA A 82 12.90 13.28 26.36
N ILE A 83 12.29 14.41 26.00
CA ILE A 83 11.23 15.05 26.80
C ILE A 83 9.87 14.71 26.22
N ASN A 84 9.74 14.72 24.89
CA ASN A 84 8.45 14.61 24.24
C ASN A 84 8.56 13.92 22.88
N PHE A 85 7.51 13.16 22.54
CA PHE A 85 7.38 12.39 21.31
C PHE A 85 6.14 12.86 20.57
N PHE A 86 6.33 13.39 19.36
CA PHE A 86 5.26 13.72 18.43
C PHE A 86 5.24 12.70 17.32
N TYR A 87 4.22 11.85 17.33
CA TYR A 87 3.94 10.93 16.23
C TYR A 87 3.22 11.72 15.14
N GLY A 88 3.81 11.75 13.95
CA GLY A 88 3.13 12.21 12.74
C GLY A 88 2.10 11.19 12.28
N ASN A 89 1.28 11.59 11.32
CA ASN A 89 0.29 10.69 10.74
C ASN A 89 1.00 9.58 9.94
N LEU A 90 0.51 8.35 10.10
CA LEU A 90 0.86 7.27 9.20
C LEU A 90 0.21 7.54 7.83
N GLN A 91 1.02 7.57 6.79
CA GLN A 91 0.57 7.73 5.41
C GLN A 91 0.77 6.41 4.69
N ARG A 92 -0.33 5.83 4.22
CA ARG A 92 -0.34 4.74 3.26
C ARG A 92 -0.45 5.35 1.86
N GLN A 93 0.53 5.13 1.01
CA GLN A 93 0.50 5.56 -0.38
C GLN A 93 0.64 4.34 -1.29
N PRO A 94 -0.11 4.24 -2.39
CA PRO A 94 0.22 3.29 -3.43
C PRO A 94 1.65 3.58 -3.87
N ARG A 95 2.47 2.53 -4.04
CA ARG A 95 3.86 2.72 -4.43
C ARG A 95 3.89 3.43 -5.77
N ASP A 96 4.68 4.50 -5.87
CA ASP A 96 4.85 5.25 -7.13
C ASP A 96 5.38 4.26 -8.18
N MET A 97 4.51 3.84 -9.10
CA MET A 97 4.96 3.10 -10.27
C MET A 97 5.85 4.06 -11.06
N PRO A 98 7.16 3.78 -11.22
CA PRO A 98 8.00 4.63 -12.03
C PRO A 98 7.37 4.67 -13.43
N LEU A 99 7.20 5.86 -14.02
CA LEU A 99 6.59 6.06 -15.34
C LEU A 99 7.08 5.06 -16.42
N ARG A 100 8.31 4.55 -16.27
CA ARG A 100 8.90 3.51 -17.10
C ARG A 100 8.17 2.16 -17.08
N ALA A 101 7.53 1.77 -15.98
CA ALA A 101 6.75 0.53 -15.90
C ALA A 101 5.46 0.61 -16.74
N MET A 102 4.85 1.79 -16.85
CA MET A 102 3.72 2.02 -17.78
C MET A 102 4.17 1.99 -19.24
N GLU A 103 5.38 2.46 -19.54
CA GLU A 103 5.94 2.42 -20.89
C GLU A 103 6.18 0.97 -21.35
N PHE A 104 6.66 0.07 -20.47
CA PHE A 104 6.81 -1.36 -20.77
C PHE A 104 5.48 -2.11 -20.97
N ALA A 105 4.41 -1.70 -20.29
CA ALA A 105 3.08 -2.27 -20.53
C ALA A 105 2.54 -1.89 -21.92
N ALA A 106 2.81 -0.66 -22.38
CA ALA A 106 2.46 -0.19 -23.72
C ALA A 106 3.36 -0.78 -24.83
N ASP A 107 4.63 -1.06 -24.53
CA ASP A 107 5.63 -1.54 -25.51
C ASP A 107 5.73 -3.07 -25.60
N SER A 108 4.95 -3.80 -24.80
CA SER A 108 4.81 -5.27 -24.91
C SER A 108 4.18 -5.76 -26.23
N ALA A 109 3.77 -4.83 -27.10
CA ALA A 109 3.44 -5.10 -28.50
C ALA A 109 4.68 -5.22 -29.42
N GLY A 110 5.92 -5.00 -28.95
CA GLY A 110 7.08 -5.01 -29.84
C GLY A 110 8.46 -5.16 -29.17
N MET A 111 9.05 -6.33 -29.40
CA MET A 111 10.49 -6.65 -29.32
C MET A 111 11.14 -6.94 -27.95
N ALA A 112 11.61 -8.19 -27.86
CA ALA A 112 12.61 -8.66 -26.91
C ALA A 112 13.98 -8.01 -27.16
N GLY A 113 14.50 -7.30 -26.16
CA GLY A 113 15.86 -6.78 -26.12
C GLY A 113 16.48 -7.03 -24.76
N THR A 114 17.48 -7.89 -24.71
CA THR A 114 18.26 -8.29 -23.53
C THR A 114 18.88 -7.09 -22.81
N ALA A 115 18.42 -6.80 -21.59
CA ALA A 115 19.16 -5.99 -20.62
C ALA A 115 19.33 -6.82 -19.36
N ALA A 116 20.59 -7.06 -18.97
CA ALA A 116 20.93 -7.71 -17.72
C ALA A 116 20.37 -6.88 -16.56
N ALA A 117 19.28 -7.37 -15.97
CA ALA A 117 18.64 -6.74 -14.85
C ALA A 117 19.46 -7.08 -13.59
N ASN A 118 20.10 -6.07 -13.00
CA ASN A 118 20.03 -5.96 -11.54
C ASN A 118 18.59 -6.29 -11.17
N ALA A 119 18.36 -7.23 -10.26
CA ALA A 119 17.02 -7.63 -9.82
C ALA A 119 16.25 -6.40 -9.32
N ALA A 120 15.68 -5.65 -10.26
CA ALA A 120 14.69 -4.63 -10.02
C ALA A 120 13.53 -5.45 -9.52
N ILE A 121 13.29 -5.34 -8.21
CA ILE A 121 12.09 -5.88 -7.59
C ILE A 121 10.95 -5.26 -8.39
N THR A 122 10.34 -6.07 -9.26
CA THR A 122 9.18 -5.62 -10.02
C THR A 122 8.09 -5.36 -8.98
N PRO A 123 7.63 -4.11 -8.81
CA PRO A 123 6.58 -3.82 -7.85
C PRO A 123 5.34 -4.66 -8.17
N SER A 124 4.73 -5.23 -7.13
CA SER A 124 3.48 -5.98 -7.30
C SER A 124 2.33 -5.02 -7.54
N PHE A 125 1.27 -5.52 -8.18
CA PHE A 125 0.06 -4.77 -8.52
C PHE A 125 -0.60 -4.10 -7.29
N ASP A 126 -0.36 -4.62 -6.09
CA ASP A 126 -0.96 -4.22 -4.82
C ASP A 126 0.04 -3.62 -3.82
N GLU A 127 1.27 -3.31 -4.25
CA GLU A 127 2.30 -2.82 -3.32
C GLU A 127 1.97 -1.43 -2.77
N VAL A 128 1.98 -1.31 -1.44
CA VAL A 128 1.72 -0.07 -0.71
C VAL A 128 2.94 0.31 0.13
N ASP A 129 3.32 1.58 0.08
CA ASP A 129 4.36 2.13 0.93
C ASP A 129 3.72 2.72 2.20
N TYR A 130 4.24 2.31 3.35
CA TYR A 130 3.90 2.90 4.64
C TYR A 130 4.98 3.91 5.04
N ARG A 131 4.57 5.15 5.25
CA ARG A 131 5.45 6.22 5.71
C ARG A 131 4.94 6.79 7.02
N MET A 132 5.84 6.95 7.98
CA MET A 132 5.56 7.64 9.23
C MET A 132 6.72 8.58 9.57
N SER A 133 6.41 9.70 10.20
CA SER A 133 7.41 10.61 10.75
C SER A 133 7.27 10.67 12.27
N VAL A 134 8.36 10.55 13.01
CA VAL A 134 8.39 10.80 14.46
C VAL A 134 9.30 11.98 14.71
N THR A 135 8.82 12.96 15.49
CA THR A 135 9.63 14.07 15.97
C THR A 135 9.82 13.93 17.47
N VAL A 136 11.06 13.90 17.92
CA VAL A 136 11.40 13.81 19.35
C VAL A 136 12.11 15.07 19.78
N ILE A 137 11.61 15.70 20.83
CA ILE A 137 12.26 16.86 21.46
C ILE A 137 13.18 16.35 22.56
N PHE A 138 14.45 16.72 22.46
CA PHE A 138 15.47 16.40 23.45
C PHE A 138 15.82 17.64 24.27
N GLU A 139 16.02 17.44 25.57
CA GLU A 139 16.72 18.38 26.44
C GLU A 139 18.22 18.11 26.37
N ILE A 140 19.02 19.16 26.32
CA ILE A 140 20.46 19.02 26.55
C ILE A 140 20.68 19.00 28.05
N VAL A 141 21.31 17.94 28.53
CA VAL A 141 21.73 17.80 29.93
C VAL A 141 23.25 17.94 29.95
N GLU A 142 23.78 18.84 30.80
CA GLU A 142 25.22 18.91 31.03
C GLU A 142 25.66 17.63 31.75
N SER A 143 26.56 16.88 31.12
CA SER A 143 27.25 15.78 31.80
C SER A 143 28.20 16.39 32.83
N ASN A 144 27.86 16.22 34.12
CA ASN A 144 28.66 16.66 35.27
C ASN A 144 29.93 15.80 35.43
#